data_AF-A0A7V9HBC0-F1
#
_entry.id   AF-A0A7V9HBC0-F1
#
_cell.length_a   1.000
_cell.length_b   1.000
_cell.length_c   1.000
_cell.angle_alpha   90.00
_cell.angle_beta   90.00
_cell.angle_gamma   90.00
#
_symmetry.space_group_name_H-M   'P 1'
#
loop_
_entity.id
_entity.type
_entity.pdbx_description
1 polymer ?
#
loop_
_entity_poly.entity_id
_entity_poly.type
_entity_poly.pdbx_seq_one_letter_code
_entity_poly.pdbx_strand_id
1 'polypeptide(L)' 'VYAMQAGREIRVMVVPGALDDDGAVLLSHEIAREIEQELEYPGQIKVTVIRESRATDYAR' A
#
# COMPACT_ATOMS: atom_id res chain seq x y z
N VAL A 1 -8.12 -6.15 0.90
CA VAL A 1 -7.07 -5.11 1.07
C VAL A 1 -6.84 -4.95 2.56
N TYR A 2 -5.62 -5.19 3.05
CA TYR A 2 -5.26 -4.99 4.46
C TYR A 2 -4.36 -3.75 4.54
N ALA A 3 -4.82 -2.67 5.17
CA ALA A 3 -4.01 -1.49 5.47
C ALA A 3 -3.63 -1.53 6.95
N MET A 4 -2.33 -1.42 7.26
CA MET A 4 -1.83 -1.34 8.64
C MET A 4 -1.31 0.08 8.89
N GLN A 5 -1.89 0.77 9.87
CA GLN A 5 -1.62 2.20 10.16
C GLN A 5 -0.51 2.34 11.22
N ALA A 6 0.58 3.02 10.87
CA ALA A 6 1.61 3.47 11.80
C ALA A 6 1.95 4.94 11.54
N GLY A 7 1.10 5.86 12.02
CA GLY A 7 1.35 7.30 12.18
C GLY A 7 1.65 8.16 10.94
N ARG A 8 2.66 7.81 10.14
CA ARG A 8 3.13 8.55 8.95
C ARG A 8 3.45 7.65 7.75
N GLU A 9 3.22 6.35 7.87
CA GLU A 9 3.40 5.41 6.78
C GLU A 9 2.18 4.49 6.66
N ILE A 10 1.70 4.33 5.43
CA ILE A 10 0.63 3.42 5.06
C ILE A 10 1.21 2.42 4.07
N ARG A 11 1.07 1.14 4.41
CA ARG A 11 1.45 0.05 3.52
C ARG A 11 0.21 -0.68 3.05
N VAL A 12 0.11 -0.84 1.75
CA VAL A 12 -1.00 -1.50 1.07
C VAL A 12 -0.45 -2.77 0.46
N MET A 13 -0.87 -3.92 0.97
CA MET A 13 -0.46 -5.21 0.41
C MET A 13 -1.47 -5.68 -0.64
N VAL A 14 -0.95 -6.05 -1.81
CA VAL A 14 -1.75 -6.47 -2.97
C VAL A 14 -1.30 -7.85 -3.42
N VAL A 15 -2.27 -8.67 -3.82
CA VAL A 15 -2.03 -10.01 -4.38
C VAL A 15 -1.43 -9.87 -5.78
N PRO A 16 -0.32 -10.57 -6.11
CA PRO A 16 0.24 -10.61 -7.45
C PRO A 16 -0.81 -11.14 -8.43
N GLY A 17 -1.09 -10.38 -9.50
CA GLY A 17 -2.09 -10.73 -10.52
C GLY A 17 -3.41 -9.98 -10.40
N ALA A 18 -3.71 -9.34 -9.26
CA ALA A 18 -4.83 -8.40 -9.16
C ALA A 18 -4.50 -7.03 -9.80
N LEU A 19 -3.21 -6.72 -9.94
CA LEU A 19 -2.71 -5.44 -10.38
C LEU A 19 -1.31 -5.60 -11.02
N ASP A 20 -1.09 -4.92 -12.13
CA ASP A 20 0.21 -4.80 -12.79
C ASP A 20 1.06 -3.69 -12.15
N ASP A 21 2.20 -3.39 -12.75
CA ASP A 21 3.19 -2.46 -12.22
C ASP A 21 2.66 -1.02 -12.29
N ASP A 22 2.09 -0.64 -13.43
CA ASP A 22 1.51 0.68 -13.65
C ASP A 22 0.29 0.91 -12.76
N GLY A 23 -0.57 -0.11 -12.61
CA GLY A 23 -1.70 -0.08 -11.69
C GLY A 23 -1.27 0.11 -10.24
N ALA A 24 -0.14 -0.48 -9.81
CA ALA A 24 0.39 -0.30 -8.46
C ALA A 24 0.86 1.14 -8.22
N VAL A 25 1.45 1.77 -9.24
CA VAL A 25 1.83 3.19 -9.19
C VAL A 25 0.57 4.06 -9.07
N LEU A 26 -0.43 3.85 -9.93
CA LEU A 26 -1.69 4.59 -9.91
C LEU A 26 -2.40 4.46 -8.56
N LEU A 27 -2.52 3.24 -8.03
CA LEU A 27 -3.15 2.98 -6.73
C LEU A 27 -2.43 3.72 -5.59
N SER A 28 -1.10 3.78 -5.63
CA SER A 28 -0.34 4.53 -4.61
C SER A 28 -0.65 6.02 -4.64
N HIS A 29 -0.81 6.60 -5.83
CA HIS A 29 -1.17 8.00 -6.02
C HIS A 29 -2.61 8.28 -5.61
N GLU A 30 -3.56 7.42 -5.99
CA GLU A 30 -4.98 7.58 -5.64
C GLU A 30 -5.18 7.57 -4.13
N ILE A 31 -4.59 6.60 -3.43
CA ILE A 31 -4.68 6.51 -1.97
C ILE A 31 -4.03 7.73 -1.30
N ALA A 32 -2.86 8.16 -1.77
CA ALA A 32 -2.21 9.36 -1.22
C ALA A 32 -3.09 10.61 -1.37
N ARG A 33 -3.79 10.73 -2.50
CA ARG A 33 -4.64 11.87 -2.83
C ARG A 33 -5.96 11.87 -2.05
N GLU A 34 -6.54 10.69 -1.82
CA GLU A 34 -7.72 10.51 -0.98
C GLU A 34 -7.42 10.87 0.48
N ILE A 35 -6.28 10.39 1.00
CA ILE A 35 -5.78 10.74 2.33
C ILE A 35 -5.57 12.25 2.48
N GLU A 36 -4.98 12.92 1.48
CA GLU A 36 -4.78 14.37 1.48
C GLU A 36 -6.11 15.15 1.52
N GLN A 37 -7.18 14.59 0.92
CA GLN A 37 -8.49 15.23 0.91
C GLN A 37 -9.29 14.99 2.19
N GLU A 38 -9.19 13.80 2.79
CA GLU A 38 -9.98 13.44 3.98
C GLU A 38 -9.35 13.91 5.29
N LEU A 39 -8.04 14.13 5.32
CA LEU A 39 -7.32 14.39 6.56
C LEU A 39 -6.66 15.77 6.56
N GLU A 40 -7.09 16.62 7.50
CA GLU A 40 -6.37 17.84 7.89
C GLU A 40 -5.14 17.50 8.75
N TYR A 41 -4.25 16.63 8.26
CA TYR A 41 -2.99 16.34 8.95
C TYR A 41 -1.85 17.22 8.41
N PRO A 42 -1.24 18.07 9.25
CA PRO A 42 -0.04 18.80 8.85
C PRO A 42 1.13 17.83 8.73
N GLY A 43 1.48 17.44 7.50
CA GLY A 43 2.66 16.63 7.22
C GLY A 43 2.50 15.74 5.99
N GLN A 44 3.61 15.15 5.54
CA GLN A 44 3.59 14.17 4.46
C GLN A 44 3.31 12.78 5.01
N ILE A 45 2.37 12.07 4.39
CA ILE A 45 2.09 10.67 4.66
C ILE A 45 2.68 9.84 3.52
N LYS A 46 3.53 8.87 3.88
CA LYS A 46 4.14 7.98 2.88
C LYS A 46 3.20 6.81 2.59
N VAL A 47 2.75 6.67 1.36
CA VAL A 47 1.98 5.52 0.88
C VAL A 47 2.91 4.58 0.12
N THR A 48 2.94 3.31 0.49
CA THR A 48 3.73 2.27 -0.19
C THR A 48 2.82 1.11 -0.57
N VAL A 49 2.71 0.84 -1.87
CA VAL A 49 2.01 -0.34 -2.39
C VAL A 49 3.03 -1.46 -2.57
N ILE A 50 2.76 -2.61 -1.95
CA ILE A 50 3.63 -3.79 -1.98
C ILE A 50 2.83 -4.92 -2.61
N ARG A 51 3.29 -5.39 -3.77
CA ARG A 51 2.81 -6.64 -4.36
C ARG A 51 3.67 -7.77 -3.83
N GLU A 52 3.07 -8.70 -3.09
CA GLU A 52 3.82 -9.77 -2.42
C GLU A 52 3.32 -11.16 -2.85
N SER A 53 4.19 -11.95 -3.46
CA SER A 53 3.99 -13.39 -3.58
C SER A 53 4.72 -14.07 -2.43
N ARG A 54 3.98 -14.80 -1.60
CA ARG A 54 4.55 -15.51 -0.45
C ARG A 54 4.48 -17.01 -0.67
N ALA A 55 5.63 -17.66 -0.71
CA ALA A 55 5.78 -19.11 -0.63
C ALA A 55 6.52 -19.44 0.68
N THR A 56 6.07 -20.44 1.41
CA THR A 56 6.66 -20.84 2.69
C THR A 56 6.71 -22.36 2.73
N ASP A 57 7.86 -22.90 3.11
CA ASP A 57 8.07 -24.33 3.26
C ASP A 57 8.90 -24.59 4.53
N TYR A 58 8.76 -25.78 5.10
CA TYR A 58 9.40 -26.16 6.36
C TYR A 58 10.24 -27.44 6.16
N ALA A 59 11.54 -27.35 6.42
CA ALA A 59 12.39 -28.52 6.55
C ALA A 59 12.20 -29.16 7.94
N ARG A 60 12.31 -30.49 8.02
CA ARG A 60 12.45 -31.23 9.28
C ARG A 60 13.91 -31.61 9.49
#